data_AF-A0A098AUC2-F1
#
_entry.id   AF-A0A098AUC2-F1
#
_cell.length_a   1.000
_cell.length_b   1.000
_cell.length_c   1.000
_cell.angle_alpha   90.00
_cell.angle_beta   90.00
_cell.angle_gamma   90.00
#
_symmetry.space_group_name_H-M   'P 1'
#
loop_
_entity.id
_entity.type
_entity.pdbx_description
1 polymer ?
#
loop_
_entity_poly.entity_id
_entity_poly.type
_entity_poly.pdbx_seq_one_letter_code
_entity_poly.pdbx_strand_id
1 'polypeptide(L)'
;MLKIKDRDSLSVASGLIGMAGMTLVDGISRQLGFSKRSYPEAAAGMFVSKNETMSFEGHFLGLIMNSAVSILGANYIIKRMSQNGRDKLISKGIVSGIAIGAIATVIPNVVPQNRVKPKDATSNLSYVFSNIVYGLLTTFAVAKLGHDSLFDTPPQNDYLKPTEKTSEQMVYKK
;
A
#
# COMPACT_ATOMS: atom_id res chain seq x y z
N MET A 1 -23.75 3.27 -9.43
CA MET A 1 -22.45 3.18 -10.15
C MET A 1 -22.14 1.71 -10.40
N LEU A 2 -21.65 1.35 -11.58
CA LEU A 2 -21.11 0.00 -11.83
C LEU A 2 -19.85 -0.17 -10.97
N LYS A 3 -19.92 -1.07 -9.97
CA LYS A 3 -18.76 -1.47 -9.16
C LYS A 3 -17.87 -2.44 -9.97
N ILE A 4 -16.56 -2.40 -9.75
CA ILE A 4 -15.57 -3.21 -10.46
C ILE A 4 -15.59 -4.64 -9.90
N LYS A 5 -15.83 -5.63 -10.76
CA LYS A 5 -15.85 -7.06 -10.41
C LYS A 5 -14.52 -7.76 -10.64
N ASP A 6 -13.68 -7.21 -11.52
CA ASP A 6 -12.38 -7.78 -11.83
C ASP A 6 -11.32 -7.30 -10.83
N ARG A 7 -10.53 -8.22 -10.27
CA ARG A 7 -9.55 -7.90 -9.22
C ARG A 7 -8.39 -7.10 -9.78
N ASP A 8 -7.96 -7.37 -11.01
CA ASP A 8 -6.80 -6.69 -11.61
C ASP A 8 -7.15 -5.25 -11.95
N SER A 9 -8.32 -5.03 -12.58
CA SER A 9 -8.87 -3.70 -12.85
C SER A 9 -9.06 -2.89 -11.55
N LEU A 10 -9.57 -3.53 -10.49
CA LEU A 10 -9.70 -2.88 -9.18
C LEU A 10 -8.34 -2.55 -8.57
N SER A 11 -7.35 -3.44 -8.71
CA SER A 11 -5.98 -3.24 -8.21
C SER A 11 -5.32 -2.05 -8.93
N VAL A 12 -5.47 -1.96 -10.24
CA VAL A 12 -4.97 -0.83 -11.04
C VAL A 12 -5.61 0.48 -10.57
N ALA A 13 -6.94 0.55 -10.56
CA ALA A 13 -7.64 1.78 -10.20
C ALA A 13 -7.34 2.24 -8.77
N SER A 14 -7.47 1.33 -7.79
CA SER A 14 -7.27 1.67 -6.38
C SER A 14 -5.80 1.92 -6.03
N GLY A 15 -4.87 1.16 -6.62
CA GLY A 15 -3.44 1.36 -6.45
C GLY A 15 -2.98 2.72 -6.97
N LEU A 16 -3.46 3.14 -8.15
CA LEU A 16 -3.15 4.46 -8.70
C LEU A 16 -3.77 5.61 -7.88
N ILE A 17 -4.98 5.42 -7.32
CA ILE A 17 -5.56 6.41 -6.38
C ILE A 17 -4.69 6.55 -5.13
N GLY A 18 -4.27 5.43 -4.54
CA GLY A 18 -3.36 5.43 -3.40
C GLY A 18 -2.02 6.10 -3.72
N MET A 19 -1.44 5.75 -4.88
CA MET A 19 -0.18 6.33 -5.36
C MET A 19 -0.30 7.85 -5.50
N ALA A 20 -1.39 8.34 -6.09
CA ALA A 20 -1.59 9.79 -6.25
C ALA A 20 -1.54 10.51 -4.89
N GLY A 21 -2.23 10.00 -3.87
CA GLY A 21 -2.18 10.59 -2.54
C GLY A 21 -0.81 10.51 -1.87
N MET A 22 -0.11 9.37 -2.03
CA MET A 22 1.27 9.22 -1.55
C MET A 22 2.21 10.22 -2.22
N THR A 23 2.14 10.37 -3.54
CA THR A 23 2.96 11.32 -4.30
C THR A 23 2.67 12.76 -3.92
N LEU A 24 1.40 13.11 -3.67
CA LEU A 24 1.03 14.43 -3.18
C LEU A 24 1.64 14.73 -1.80
N VAL A 25 1.50 13.79 -0.85
CA VAL A 25 2.06 13.95 0.51
C VAL A 25 3.58 13.99 0.50
N ASP A 26 4.22 13.15 -0.32
CA ASP A 26 5.67 13.17 -0.52
C ASP A 26 6.15 14.51 -1.08
N GLY A 27 5.44 15.04 -2.09
CA GLY A 27 5.72 16.36 -2.66
C GLY A 27 5.66 17.48 -1.62
N ILE A 28 4.60 17.49 -0.80
CA ILE A 28 4.44 18.45 0.31
C ILE A 28 5.58 18.27 1.33
N SER A 29 5.86 17.04 1.73
CA SER A 29 6.92 16.73 2.70
C SER A 29 8.31 17.19 2.23
N ARG A 30 8.59 17.03 0.93
CA ARG A 30 9.81 17.52 0.30
C ARG A 30 9.87 19.04 0.27
N GLN A 31 8.77 19.71 -0.06
CA GLN A 31 8.70 21.18 -0.03
C GLN A 31 8.93 21.75 1.37
N LEU A 32 8.45 21.06 2.41
CA LEU A 32 8.66 21.41 3.81
C LEU A 32 10.04 21.00 4.36
N GLY A 33 10.88 20.32 3.55
CA GLY A 33 12.22 19.91 3.94
C GLY A 33 12.30 18.69 4.86
N PHE A 34 11.17 18.01 5.12
CA PHE A 34 11.15 16.78 5.93
C PHE A 34 11.68 15.57 5.16
N SER A 35 11.50 15.55 3.84
CA SER A 35 12.09 14.55 2.96
C SER A 35 13.16 15.17 2.05
N LYS A 36 14.33 14.54 1.98
CA LYS A 36 15.43 14.99 1.11
C LYS A 36 15.33 14.49 -0.32
N ARG A 37 14.51 13.47 -0.56
CA ARG A 37 14.29 12.85 -1.87
C ARG A 37 12.83 12.51 -2.05
N SER A 38 12.39 12.47 -3.29
CA SER A 38 11.04 12.04 -3.62
C SER A 38 10.97 10.53 -3.88
N TYR A 39 9.77 9.97 -3.80
CA TYR A 39 9.52 8.56 -4.12
C TYR A 39 9.94 8.16 -5.54
N PRO A 40 9.67 8.96 -6.60
CA PRO A 40 10.15 8.62 -7.94
C PRO A 40 11.68 8.56 -8.04
N GLU A 41 12.39 9.52 -7.44
CA GLU A 41 13.86 9.51 -7.40
C GLU A 41 14.40 8.29 -6.66
N ALA A 42 13.78 7.93 -5.52
CA ALA A 42 14.17 6.77 -4.73
C ALA A 42 13.94 5.44 -5.49
N ALA A 43 12.82 5.34 -6.22
CA ALA A 43 12.50 4.17 -7.04
C ALA A 43 13.42 4.05 -8.26
N ALA A 44 13.67 5.15 -8.97
CA ALA A 44 14.58 5.20 -10.11
C ALA A 44 16.03 4.85 -9.70
N GLY A 45 16.45 5.27 -8.51
CA GLY A 45 17.79 5.00 -7.97
C GLY A 45 18.13 3.52 -7.75
N MET A 46 17.14 2.61 -7.87
CA MET A 46 17.40 1.18 -7.92
C MET A 46 17.95 0.70 -9.26
N PHE A 47 17.72 1.45 -10.34
CA PHE A 47 18.02 1.03 -11.71
C PHE A 47 19.04 1.93 -12.41
N VAL A 48 19.04 3.22 -12.08
CA VAL A 48 19.89 4.22 -12.74
C VAL A 48 20.79 4.95 -11.74
N SER A 49 21.81 5.64 -12.27
CA SER A 49 22.73 6.42 -11.44
C SER A 49 22.03 7.60 -10.77
N LYS A 50 22.61 8.15 -9.70
CA LYS A 50 22.03 9.28 -8.94
C LYS A 50 21.72 10.49 -9.84
N ASN A 51 22.58 10.80 -10.81
CA ASN A 51 22.34 11.95 -11.69
C ASN A 51 21.15 11.68 -12.62
N GLU A 52 21.04 10.46 -13.12
CA GLU A 52 19.90 10.03 -13.95
C GLU A 52 18.59 10.03 -13.16
N THR A 53 18.59 9.81 -11.83
CA THR A 53 17.33 9.88 -11.05
C THR A 53 16.67 11.26 -11.06
N MET A 54 17.44 12.32 -11.37
CA MET A 54 16.94 13.69 -11.42
C MET A 54 16.55 14.13 -12.84
N SER A 55 16.81 13.30 -13.86
CA SER A 55 16.36 13.57 -15.23
C SER A 55 14.86 13.33 -15.37
N PHE A 56 14.27 13.88 -16.43
CA PHE A 56 12.85 13.64 -16.74
C PHE A 56 12.57 12.15 -16.95
N GLU A 57 13.46 11.46 -17.65
CA GLU A 57 13.41 10.03 -17.91
C GLU A 57 13.51 9.21 -16.63
N GLY A 58 14.42 9.59 -15.71
CA GLY A 58 14.56 8.95 -14.41
C GLY A 58 13.32 9.14 -13.54
N HIS A 59 12.76 10.34 -13.50
CA HIS A 59 11.49 10.60 -12.81
C HIS A 59 10.34 9.77 -13.37
N PHE A 60 10.23 9.68 -14.71
CA PHE A 60 9.20 8.88 -15.37
C PHE A 60 9.36 7.38 -15.09
N LEU A 61 10.59 6.86 -15.15
CA LEU A 61 10.91 5.49 -14.74
C LEU A 61 10.48 5.24 -13.29
N GLY A 62 10.83 6.16 -12.37
CA GLY A 62 10.45 6.08 -10.97
C GLY A 62 8.93 6.07 -10.75
N LEU A 63 8.17 6.83 -11.54
CA LEU A 63 6.71 6.80 -11.51
C LEU A 63 6.16 5.44 -11.93
N ILE A 64 6.65 4.86 -13.04
CA ILE A 64 6.22 3.53 -13.51
C ILE A 64 6.51 2.46 -12.44
N MET A 65 7.70 2.49 -11.85
CA MET A 65 8.09 1.54 -10.80
C MET A 65 7.21 1.69 -9.55
N ASN A 66 6.94 2.93 -9.12
CA ASN A 66 6.03 3.18 -8.00
C ASN A 66 4.59 2.76 -8.31
N SER A 67 4.12 2.93 -9.56
CA SER A 67 2.82 2.42 -9.99
C SER A 67 2.75 0.90 -9.85
N ALA A 68 3.78 0.18 -10.32
CA ALA A 68 3.82 -1.28 -10.19
C ALA A 68 3.72 -1.74 -8.72
N VAL A 69 4.53 -1.14 -7.83
CA VAL A 69 4.47 -1.44 -6.38
C VAL A 69 3.10 -1.10 -5.80
N SER A 70 2.51 0.02 -6.20
CA SER A 70 1.20 0.48 -5.73
C SER A 70 0.06 -0.45 -6.19
N ILE A 71 0.13 -0.98 -7.40
CA ILE A 71 -0.85 -1.93 -7.95
C ILE A 71 -0.73 -3.28 -7.25
N LEU A 72 0.49 -3.78 -7.05
CA LEU A 72 0.75 -5.02 -6.31
C LEU A 72 0.27 -4.91 -4.85
N GLY A 73 0.54 -3.75 -4.22
CA GLY A 73 0.06 -3.45 -2.90
C GLY A 73 -1.46 -3.38 -2.79
N ALA A 74 -2.13 -2.83 -3.81
CA ALA A 74 -3.59 -2.81 -3.88
C ALA A 74 -4.16 -4.23 -4.04
N ASN A 75 -3.53 -5.07 -4.86
CA ASN A 75 -3.92 -6.48 -5.00
C ASN A 75 -3.84 -7.23 -3.66
N TYR A 76 -2.76 -7.01 -2.90
CA TYR A 76 -2.62 -7.53 -1.54
C TYR A 76 -3.75 -7.05 -0.61
N ILE A 77 -4.08 -5.76 -0.63
CA ILE A 77 -5.18 -5.18 0.16
C ILE A 77 -6.52 -5.82 -0.22
N ILE A 78 -6.80 -5.97 -1.51
CA ILE A 78 -8.01 -6.62 -2.02
C ILE A 78 -8.10 -8.05 -1.49
N LYS A 79 -7.03 -8.85 -1.63
CA LYS A 79 -6.98 -10.22 -1.12
C LYS A 79 -7.22 -10.28 0.40
N ARG A 80 -6.57 -9.40 1.15
CA ARG A 80 -6.74 -9.30 2.61
C ARG A 80 -8.18 -8.96 2.98
N MET A 81 -8.83 -8.05 2.25
CA MET A 81 -10.23 -7.66 2.48
C MET A 81 -11.21 -8.73 2.01
N SER A 82 -10.88 -9.53 0.99
CA SER A 82 -11.67 -10.70 0.61
C SER A 82 -11.69 -11.74 1.73
N GLN A 83 -10.53 -12.01 2.32
CA GLN A 83 -10.39 -13.07 3.32
C GLN A 83 -10.90 -12.66 4.72
N ASN A 84 -10.78 -11.38 5.06
CA ASN A 84 -11.05 -10.90 6.42
C ASN A 84 -12.19 -9.89 6.49
N GLY A 85 -12.92 -9.68 5.39
CA GLY A 85 -13.97 -8.68 5.29
C GLY A 85 -13.47 -7.23 5.21
N ARG A 86 -14.45 -6.31 5.07
CA ARG A 86 -14.27 -4.86 4.89
C ARG A 86 -14.46 -4.05 6.18
N ASP A 87 -14.45 -4.71 7.33
CA ASP A 87 -14.46 -4.04 8.63
C ASP A 87 -13.16 -3.25 8.86
N LYS A 88 -13.22 -2.31 9.81
CA LYS A 88 -12.03 -1.58 10.33
C LYS A 88 -11.11 -1.02 9.23
N LEU A 89 -11.69 -0.41 8.19
CA LEU A 89 -10.96 0.08 7.00
C LEU A 89 -9.75 0.95 7.35
N ILE A 90 -9.86 1.80 8.38
CA ILE A 90 -8.78 2.67 8.84
C ILE A 90 -7.56 1.86 9.29
N SER A 91 -7.76 0.90 10.20
CA SER A 91 -6.64 0.10 10.73
C SER A 91 -6.06 -0.82 9.66
N LYS A 92 -6.91 -1.42 8.80
CA LYS A 92 -6.44 -2.24 7.66
C LYS A 92 -5.61 -1.40 6.69
N GLY A 93 -6.03 -0.16 6.41
CA GLY A 93 -5.30 0.77 5.57
C GLY A 93 -3.96 1.17 6.16
N ILE A 94 -3.91 1.59 7.42
CA ILE A 94 -2.65 1.93 8.12
C ILE A 94 -1.67 0.76 8.09
N VAL A 95 -2.12 -0.43 8.53
CA VAL A 95 -1.25 -1.61 8.61
C VAL A 95 -0.75 -2.04 7.24
N SER A 96 -1.62 -2.06 6.23
CA SER A 96 -1.23 -2.47 4.87
C SER A 96 -0.28 -1.45 4.24
N GLY A 97 -0.54 -0.15 4.46
CA GLY A 97 0.34 0.94 4.04
C GLY A 97 1.73 0.81 4.63
N ILE A 98 1.84 0.67 5.96
CA ILE A 98 3.13 0.47 6.64
C ILE A 98 3.84 -0.78 6.13
N ALA A 99 3.13 -1.91 5.98
CA ALA A 99 3.73 -3.15 5.52
C ALA A 99 4.31 -3.03 4.10
N ILE A 100 3.53 -2.50 3.16
CA ILE A 100 3.97 -2.29 1.77
C ILE A 100 5.13 -1.28 1.73
N GLY A 101 5.02 -0.20 2.50
CA GLY A 101 6.06 0.81 2.62
C GLY A 101 7.38 0.28 3.18
N ALA A 102 7.33 -0.58 4.19
CA ALA A 102 8.50 -1.23 4.76
C ALA A 102 9.19 -2.12 3.72
N ILE A 103 8.41 -2.94 2.99
CA ILE A 103 8.94 -3.77 1.89
C ILE A 103 9.58 -2.89 0.82
N ALA A 104 8.88 -1.84 0.38
CA ALA A 104 9.37 -0.89 -0.63
C ALA A 104 10.63 -0.13 -0.17
N THR A 105 10.87 -0.03 1.13
CA THR A 105 12.08 0.59 1.70
C THR A 105 13.23 -0.41 1.84
N VAL A 106 12.94 -1.66 2.21
CA VAL A 106 13.96 -2.72 2.40
C VAL A 106 14.53 -3.22 1.08
N ILE A 107 13.70 -3.40 0.04
CA ILE A 107 14.17 -3.86 -1.28
C ILE A 107 15.30 -2.99 -1.83
N PRO A 108 15.17 -1.65 -1.89
CA PRO A 108 16.26 -0.81 -2.35
C PRO A 108 17.53 -0.99 -1.49
N ASN A 109 17.41 -1.22 -0.18
CA ASN A 109 18.53 -1.41 0.74
C ASN A 109 19.39 -2.64 0.44
N VAL A 110 18.82 -3.70 -0.15
CA VAL A 110 19.59 -4.90 -0.54
C VAL A 110 20.21 -4.79 -1.93
N VAL A 111 19.82 -3.81 -2.75
CA VAL A 111 20.43 -3.57 -4.07
C VAL A 111 21.79 -2.86 -3.90
N PRO A 112 22.93 -3.48 -4.30
CA PRO A 112 24.27 -2.92 -4.09
C PRO A 112 24.51 -1.62 -4.88
N GLN A 113 23.85 -1.48 -6.02
CA GLN A 113 23.99 -0.34 -6.93
C GLN A 113 23.21 0.89 -6.46
N ASN A 114 22.26 0.74 -5.55
CA ASN A 114 21.43 1.85 -5.11
C ASN A 114 22.17 2.75 -4.12
N ARG A 115 22.65 3.89 -4.63
CA ARG A 115 23.32 4.95 -3.86
C ARG A 115 22.35 6.06 -3.39
N VAL A 116 21.05 5.88 -3.62
CA VAL A 116 19.99 6.90 -3.47
C VAL A 116 19.07 6.61 -2.27
N LYS A 117 19.51 5.72 -1.36
CA LYS A 117 18.81 5.39 -0.11
C LYS A 117 18.71 6.61 0.85
N PRO A 118 17.55 6.90 1.47
CA PRO A 118 17.45 7.89 2.54
C PRO A 118 18.29 7.43 3.73
N LYS A 119 19.17 8.30 4.23
CA LYS A 119 20.08 7.99 5.35
C LYS A 119 19.66 8.62 6.67
N ASP A 120 18.65 9.48 6.66
CA ASP A 120 18.15 10.14 7.87
C ASP A 120 16.78 9.61 8.31
N ALA A 121 16.56 9.62 9.63
CA ALA A 121 15.35 9.13 10.26
C ALA A 121 14.11 9.94 9.87
N THR A 122 14.24 11.25 9.67
CA THR A 122 13.14 12.14 9.29
C THR A 122 12.56 11.78 7.92
N SER A 123 13.41 11.57 6.91
CA SER A 123 12.97 11.14 5.58
C SER A 123 12.29 9.76 5.63
N ASN A 124 12.83 8.82 6.42
CA ASN A 124 12.20 7.50 6.60
C ASN A 124 10.84 7.60 7.30
N LEU A 125 10.68 8.47 8.30
CA LEU A 125 9.40 8.68 8.98
C LEU A 125 8.37 9.35 8.06
N SER A 126 8.80 10.31 7.23
CA SER A 126 7.99 10.90 6.16
C SER A 126 7.49 9.84 5.17
N TYR A 127 8.35 8.88 4.81
CA TYR A 127 7.97 7.77 3.94
C TYR A 127 6.98 6.82 4.60
N VAL A 128 7.13 6.54 5.89
CA VAL A 128 6.13 5.76 6.64
C VAL A 128 4.77 6.48 6.59
N PHE A 129 4.73 7.79 6.83
CA PHE A 129 3.50 8.56 6.76
C PHE A 129 2.88 8.58 5.35
N SER A 130 3.70 8.78 4.32
CA SER A 130 3.26 8.76 2.91
C SER A 130 2.66 7.40 2.53
N ASN A 131 3.26 6.31 3.02
CA ASN A 131 2.74 4.96 2.84
C ASN A 131 1.46 4.67 3.63
N ILE A 132 1.28 5.28 4.81
CA ILE A 132 0.00 5.23 5.54
C ILE A 132 -1.10 5.87 4.70
N VAL A 133 -0.83 7.04 4.09
CA VAL A 133 -1.78 7.72 3.21
C VAL A 133 -2.10 6.86 1.99
N TYR A 134 -1.10 6.27 1.34
CA TYR A 134 -1.31 5.26 0.30
C TYR A 134 -2.24 4.14 0.76
N GLY A 135 -1.95 3.53 1.91
CA GLY A 135 -2.70 2.37 2.42
C GLY A 135 -4.16 2.72 2.74
N LEU A 136 -4.40 3.88 3.35
CA LEU A 136 -5.74 4.40 3.62
C LEU A 136 -6.51 4.63 2.32
N LEU A 137 -5.98 5.44 1.40
CA LEU A 137 -6.67 5.79 0.16
C LEU A 137 -6.94 4.56 -0.70
N THR A 138 -5.97 3.65 -0.82
CA THR A 138 -6.15 2.38 -1.54
C THR A 138 -7.25 1.55 -0.89
N THR A 139 -7.23 1.38 0.43
CA THR A 139 -8.24 0.59 1.16
C THR A 139 -9.65 1.16 1.00
N PHE A 140 -9.81 2.49 1.10
CA PHE A 140 -11.09 3.14 0.86
C PHE A 140 -11.54 3.05 -0.59
N ALA A 141 -10.61 3.20 -1.55
CA ALA A 141 -10.90 3.02 -2.97
C ALA A 141 -11.35 1.59 -3.28
N VAL A 142 -10.66 0.58 -2.74
CA VAL A 142 -11.06 -0.84 -2.84
C VAL A 142 -12.46 -1.06 -2.27
N ALA A 143 -12.73 -0.56 -1.06
CA ALA A 143 -14.02 -0.72 -0.39
C ALA A 143 -15.18 -0.09 -1.19
N LYS A 144 -14.94 1.08 -1.81
CA LYS A 144 -15.96 1.87 -2.50
C LYS A 144 -16.17 1.45 -3.95
N LEU A 145 -15.09 1.11 -4.67
CA LEU A 145 -15.12 0.77 -6.09
C LEU A 145 -15.34 -0.73 -6.33
N GLY A 146 -14.92 -1.60 -5.41
CA GLY A 146 -15.02 -3.05 -5.56
C GLY A 146 -16.44 -3.58 -5.38
N HIS A 147 -16.85 -4.49 -6.25
CA HIS A 147 -18.13 -5.20 -6.16
C HIS A 147 -18.18 -6.13 -4.93
N ASP A 148 -19.35 -6.28 -4.30
CA ASP A 148 -19.47 -7.00 -3.02
C ASP A 148 -19.07 -8.48 -3.14
N SER A 149 -19.33 -9.10 -4.30
CA SER A 149 -18.87 -10.46 -4.65
C SER A 149 -17.36 -10.68 -4.57
N LEU A 150 -16.54 -9.62 -4.57
CA LEU A 150 -15.09 -9.74 -4.35
C LEU A 150 -14.74 -9.95 -2.88
N PHE A 151 -15.63 -9.60 -1.97
CA PHE A 151 -15.40 -9.59 -0.52
C PHE A 151 -16.23 -10.62 0.24
N ASP A 152 -17.32 -11.09 -0.36
CA ASP A 152 -18.20 -12.12 0.20
C ASP A 152 -17.69 -13.54 -0.14
N THR A 153 -16.38 -13.76 -0.02
CA THR A 153 -15.84 -15.13 -0.16
C THR A 153 -16.16 -15.92 1.10
N PRO A 154 -16.72 -17.15 0.98
CA PRO A 154 -16.97 -17.99 2.14
C PRO A 154 -15.65 -18.23 2.88
N PRO A 155 -15.66 -18.20 4.22
CA PRO A 155 -14.45 -18.38 5.02
C PRO A 155 -13.77 -19.69 4.65
N GLN A 156 -12.50 -19.60 4.27
CA GLN A 156 -11.74 -20.73 3.73
C GLN A 156 -11.56 -21.87 4.74
N ASN A 157 -11.75 -21.59 6.04
CA ASN A 157 -11.51 -22.51 7.15
C ASN A 157 -12.76 -22.89 7.97
N ASP A 158 -13.99 -22.49 7.58
CA ASP A 158 -15.19 -22.70 8.41
C ASP A 158 -15.97 -23.98 8.05
N TYR A 159 -15.26 -25.04 7.67
CA TYR A 159 -15.86 -26.37 7.46
C TYR A 159 -15.94 -27.18 8.76
N LEU A 160 -15.29 -26.73 9.83
CA LEU A 160 -15.34 -27.33 11.15
C LEU A 160 -15.91 -26.31 12.13
N LYS A 161 -17.13 -26.56 12.61
CA LYS A 161 -17.70 -25.78 13.72
C LYS A 161 -16.71 -25.86 14.90
N PRO A 162 -16.37 -24.74 15.56
CA PRO A 162 -15.52 -24.76 16.74
C PRO A 162 -16.04 -25.77 17.77
N THR A 163 -15.21 -26.71 18.17
CA THR A 163 -15.53 -27.71 19.21
C THR A 163 -15.46 -27.13 20.61
N GLU A 164 -14.71 -26.04 20.78
CA GLU A 164 -14.60 -25.30 22.03
C GLU A 164 -15.47 -24.03 21.99
N LYS A 165 -16.23 -23.81 23.06
CA LYS A 165 -17.05 -22.60 23.20
C LYS A 165 -16.15 -21.42 23.50
N THR A 166 -16.42 -20.29 22.84
CA THR A 166 -15.70 -19.05 23.16
C THR A 166 -16.13 -18.53 24.53
N SER A 167 -15.26 -17.72 25.15
CA SER A 167 -15.52 -17.05 26.44
C SER A 167 -16.83 -16.27 26.42
N GLU A 168 -17.15 -15.62 25.29
CA GLU A 168 -18.40 -14.89 25.10
C GLU A 168 -19.62 -15.83 25.04
N GLN A 169 -19.53 -16.97 24.36
CA GLN A 169 -20.61 -17.98 24.34
C GLN A 169 -20.83 -18.67 25.70
N MET A 170 -19.82 -18.67 26.57
CA MET A 170 -19.97 -19.16 27.95
C MET A 170 -20.68 -18.15 28.86
N VAL A 171 -20.56 -16.85 28.58
CA VAL A 171 -21.16 -15.77 29.40
C VAL A 171 -22.66 -15.58 29.12
N TYR A 172 -23.11 -15.78 27.86
CA TYR A 172 -24.52 -15.58 27.47
C TYR A 172 -25.44 -16.80 27.71
N LYS A 173 -24.95 -17.86 28.37
CA LYS A 173 -25.78 -18.94 28.91
C LYS A 173 -26.06 -18.71 30.41
N LYS A 174 -26.95 -17.77 30.70
CA LYS A 174 -27.70 -17.74 31.96
C LYS A 174 -29.15 -17.43 31.68
#